data_AF-A0A928YCZ8-F1
#
_entry.id   AF-A0A928YCZ8-F1
#
_cell.length_a   1.000
_cell.length_b   1.000
_cell.length_c   1.000
_cell.angle_alpha   90.00
_cell.angle_beta   90.00
_cell.angle_gamma   90.00
#
_symmetry.space_group_name_H-M   'P 1'
#
loop_
_entity.id
_entity.type
_entity.pdbx_description
1 polymer ?
#
loop_
_entity_poly.entity_id
_entity_poly.type
_entity_poly.pdbx_seq_one_letter_code
_entity_poly.pdbx_strand_id
1 'polypeptide(L)'
;MRVLWTKLEQQPVIGTREILIPPSEKRSARQAILMVRTMPVTLRPPMLKKNMPAVRVWAVLAQEVNPPIGIDGLEWMLLTTVAVKHEKDAYERLEWYARRWGIECYHRIIKSGCRVESRQLESARRLCNALAIDMIIAWRIHYLTTLGQETPDVPCTVYFSDSEWKALTTFANKVKEPPDLPPSLNDAVRLLGKLGGHLGRRGDGHPGSEVLWRGMSRLADIEVAYELYTT
;
A
#
# COMPACT_ATOMS: atom_id res chain seq x y z
N MET A 1 -6.22 -25.73 15.34
CA MET A 1 -5.25 -24.64 15.16
C MET A 1 -4.08 -24.71 16.15
N ARG A 2 -4.31 -24.83 17.48
CA ARG A 2 -3.24 -24.92 18.51
C ARG A 2 -2.10 -25.91 18.20
N VAL A 3 -2.40 -27.05 17.58
CA VAL A 3 -1.39 -28.07 17.24
C VAL A 3 -0.29 -27.55 16.31
N LEU A 4 -0.60 -26.62 15.39
CA LEU A 4 0.40 -26.08 14.46
C LEU A 4 1.34 -25.10 15.18
N TRP A 5 0.79 -24.21 16.01
CA TRP A 5 1.57 -23.26 16.81
C TRP A 5 2.55 -24.00 17.71
N THR A 6 2.04 -24.95 18.51
CA THR A 6 2.87 -25.75 19.41
C THR A 6 4.00 -26.49 18.67
N LYS A 7 3.74 -27.02 17.47
CA LYS A 7 4.78 -27.69 16.68
C LYS A 7 5.85 -26.73 16.17
N LEU A 8 5.47 -25.53 15.76
CA LEU A 8 6.42 -24.52 15.30
C LEU A 8 7.20 -23.90 16.45
N GLU A 9 6.58 -23.65 17.60
CA GLU A 9 7.26 -23.12 18.81
C GLU A 9 8.40 -24.05 19.29
N GLN A 10 8.25 -25.36 19.06
CA GLN A 10 9.27 -26.37 19.37
C GLN A 10 10.42 -26.43 18.36
N GLN A 11 10.28 -25.78 17.20
CA GLN A 11 11.37 -25.73 16.22
C GLN A 11 12.47 -24.76 16.67
N PRO A 12 13.73 -25.00 16.27
CA PRO A 12 14.79 -24.03 16.49
C PRO A 12 14.46 -22.71 15.80
N VAL A 13 14.86 -21.60 16.43
CA VAL A 13 14.84 -20.29 15.79
C VAL A 13 15.85 -20.31 14.66
N ILE A 14 15.39 -20.05 13.43
CA ILE A 14 16.24 -20.01 12.24
C ILE A 14 16.88 -18.64 12.03
N GLY A 15 16.38 -17.61 12.71
CA GLY A 15 16.93 -16.27 12.69
C GLY A 15 15.97 -15.23 13.27
N THR A 16 16.39 -13.96 13.24
CA THR A 16 15.60 -12.81 13.65
C THR A 16 15.51 -11.77 12.53
N ARG A 17 14.33 -11.18 12.34
CA ARG A 17 14.12 -10.13 11.34
C ARG A 17 13.53 -8.88 11.96
N GLU A 18 14.16 -7.75 11.71
CA GLU A 18 13.57 -6.44 12.01
C GLU A 18 12.59 -6.05 10.90
N ILE A 19 11.41 -5.56 11.30
CA ILE A 19 10.42 -5.01 10.39
C ILE A 19 9.90 -3.66 10.91
N LEU A 20 9.66 -2.74 9.98
CA LEU A 20 8.97 -1.51 10.26
C LEU A 20 7.48 -1.77 10.33
N ILE A 21 6.89 -1.53 11.49
CA ILE A 21 5.44 -1.53 11.66
C ILE A 21 4.93 -0.12 11.39
N PRO A 22 4.06 0.08 10.38
CA PRO A 22 3.52 1.39 10.06
C PRO A 22 2.59 1.90 11.18
N PRO A 23 2.41 3.24 11.26
CA PRO A 23 1.51 3.82 12.23
C PRO A 23 0.06 3.40 11.94
N SER A 24 -0.77 3.41 12.98
CA SER A 24 -2.22 3.29 12.87
C SER A 24 -2.89 4.37 13.72
N GLU A 25 -4.22 4.45 13.71
CA GLU A 25 -4.96 5.39 14.57
C GLU A 25 -4.62 5.26 16.07
N LYS A 26 -4.18 4.07 16.50
CA LYS A 26 -3.92 3.75 17.91
C LYS A 26 -2.44 3.56 18.25
N ARG A 27 -1.53 3.58 17.26
CA ARG A 27 -0.10 3.36 17.51
C ARG A 27 0.77 4.20 16.58
N SER A 28 1.86 4.72 17.14
CA SER A 28 2.95 5.27 16.35
C SER A 28 3.66 4.16 15.55
N ALA A 29 4.32 4.57 14.46
CA ALA A 29 5.22 3.68 13.74
C ALA A 29 6.33 3.21 14.69
N ARG A 30 6.75 1.95 14.56
CA ARG A 30 7.82 1.39 15.40
C ARG A 30 8.55 0.26 14.69
N GLN A 31 9.79 0.03 15.07
CA GLN A 31 10.51 -1.18 14.69
C GLN A 31 10.08 -2.34 15.59
N ALA A 32 10.01 -3.54 15.02
CA ALA A 32 9.77 -4.78 15.76
C ALA A 32 10.77 -5.84 15.30
N ILE A 33 11.39 -6.53 16.26
CA ILE A 33 12.28 -7.66 15.99
C ILE A 33 11.44 -8.92 16.10
N LEU A 34 11.38 -9.72 15.04
CA LEU A 34 10.65 -10.97 14.98
C LEU A 34 11.62 -12.15 15.06
N MET A 35 11.42 -13.07 16.00
CA MET A 35 12.04 -14.40 15.94
C MET A 35 11.28 -15.25 14.94
N VAL A 36 12.01 -16.00 14.10
CA VAL A 36 11.41 -16.76 13.00
C VAL A 36 11.69 -18.25 13.17
N ARG A 37 10.64 -19.05 13.00
CA ARG A 37 10.66 -20.52 12.98
C ARG A 37 9.95 -21.02 11.74
N THR A 38 10.39 -22.16 11.21
CA THR A 38 9.81 -22.75 10.00
C THR A 38 9.79 -24.26 10.07
N MET A 39 8.81 -24.89 9.41
CA MET A 39 8.81 -26.32 9.13
C MET A 39 7.94 -26.65 7.91
N PRO A 40 8.23 -27.75 7.20
CA PRO A 40 7.28 -28.30 6.24
C PRO A 40 6.08 -28.91 6.97
N VAL A 41 4.88 -28.71 6.42
CA VAL A 41 3.62 -29.18 6.99
C VAL A 41 2.78 -29.83 5.90
N THR A 42 2.14 -30.95 6.25
CA THR A 42 1.12 -31.56 5.41
C THR A 42 -0.25 -31.28 6.01
N LEU A 43 -1.01 -30.41 5.36
CA LEU A 43 -2.39 -30.08 5.74
C LEU A 43 -3.31 -31.21 5.28
N ARG A 44 -4.06 -31.75 6.23
CA ARG A 44 -5.10 -32.75 5.95
C ARG A 44 -6.36 -32.06 5.43
N PRO A 45 -7.14 -32.72 4.56
CA PRO A 45 -8.42 -32.18 4.11
C PRO A 45 -9.36 -31.89 5.28
N PRO A 46 -10.23 -30.86 5.17
CA PRO A 46 -11.27 -30.60 6.17
C PRO A 46 -12.21 -31.79 6.36
N MET A 47 -12.79 -31.95 7.56
CA MET A 47 -13.68 -33.08 7.87
C MET A 47 -14.87 -33.22 6.91
N LEU A 48 -15.37 -32.10 6.37
CA LEU A 48 -16.49 -32.09 5.42
C LEU A 48 -16.08 -32.37 3.97
N LYS A 49 -14.77 -32.43 3.67
CA LYS A 49 -14.22 -32.67 2.33
C LYS A 49 -13.10 -33.72 2.35
N LYS A 50 -13.32 -34.85 3.04
CA LYS A 50 -12.30 -35.91 3.27
C LYS A 50 -11.66 -36.48 2.00
N ASN A 51 -12.37 -36.43 0.87
CA ASN A 51 -11.90 -36.96 -0.41
C ASN A 51 -10.89 -36.04 -1.11
N MET A 52 -10.64 -34.82 -0.60
CA MET A 52 -9.62 -33.93 -1.14
C MET A 52 -8.20 -34.40 -0.75
N PRO A 53 -7.20 -34.20 -1.63
CA PRO A 53 -5.83 -34.58 -1.33
C PRO A 53 -5.25 -33.73 -0.19
N ALA A 54 -4.32 -34.31 0.55
CA ALA A 54 -3.52 -33.56 1.51
C ALA A 54 -2.60 -32.57 0.77
N VAL A 55 -2.41 -31.38 1.33
CA VAL A 55 -1.60 -30.33 0.70
C VAL A 55 -0.32 -30.14 1.50
N ARG A 56 0.83 -30.32 0.83
CA ARG A 56 2.13 -30.00 1.42
C ARG A 56 2.41 -28.52 1.25
N VAL A 57 2.71 -27.86 2.36
CA VAL A 57 3.04 -26.43 2.46
C VAL A 57 4.21 -26.24 3.42
N TRP A 58 4.71 -25.02 3.51
CA TRP A 58 5.60 -24.57 4.56
C TRP A 58 4.83 -23.68 5.52
N ALA A 59 5.11 -23.83 6.81
CA ALA A 59 4.64 -22.92 7.84
C ALA A 59 5.81 -22.06 8.32
N VAL A 60 5.57 -20.75 8.45
CA VAL A 60 6.52 -19.77 8.99
C VAL A 60 5.83 -19.08 10.16
N LEU A 61 6.40 -19.23 11.36
CA LEU A 61 5.97 -18.52 12.55
C LEU A 61 6.96 -17.39 12.83
N ALA A 62 6.48 -16.16 12.80
CA ALA A 62 7.24 -14.99 13.20
C ALA A 62 6.58 -14.35 14.42
N GLN A 63 7.34 -14.20 15.51
CA GLN A 63 6.85 -13.71 16.79
C GLN A 63 7.73 -12.56 17.27
N GLU A 64 7.10 -11.48 17.71
CA GLU A 64 7.80 -10.32 18.23
C GLU A 64 8.53 -10.62 19.53
N VAL A 65 9.80 -10.23 19.58
CA VAL A 65 10.64 -10.31 20.75
C VAL A 65 10.41 -9.05 21.59
N ASN A 66 10.05 -9.23 22.86
CA ASN A 66 9.88 -8.14 23.85
C ASN A 66 8.98 -7.01 23.34
N PRO A 67 7.70 -7.28 23.04
CA PRO A 67 6.79 -6.23 22.59
C PRO A 67 6.67 -5.11 23.65
N PRO A 68 6.45 -3.85 23.24
CA PRO A 68 6.32 -2.74 24.18
C PRO A 68 5.20 -2.97 25.19
N ILE A 69 5.37 -2.44 26.41
CA ILE A 69 4.39 -2.57 27.49
C ILE A 69 3.02 -2.04 27.01
N GLY A 70 1.97 -2.86 27.18
CA GLY A 70 0.61 -2.52 26.78
C GLY A 70 0.31 -2.67 25.29
N ILE A 71 1.25 -3.20 24.49
CA ILE A 71 1.04 -3.52 23.07
C ILE A 71 1.11 -5.03 22.89
N ASP A 72 0.07 -5.61 22.27
CA ASP A 72 0.11 -7.01 21.86
C ASP A 72 1.24 -7.25 20.86
N GLY A 73 2.08 -8.24 21.14
CA GLY A 73 3.20 -8.59 20.28
C GLY A 73 2.73 -9.10 18.93
N LEU A 74 3.47 -8.70 17.88
CA LEU A 74 3.17 -9.19 16.55
C LEU A 74 3.41 -10.69 16.47
N GLU A 75 2.40 -11.42 16.02
CA GLU A 75 2.51 -12.85 15.72
C GLU A 75 1.91 -13.14 14.34
N TRP A 76 2.73 -13.69 13.45
CA TRP A 76 2.32 -14.13 12.13
C TRP A 76 2.58 -15.62 11.97
N MET A 77 1.50 -16.39 11.75
CA MET A 77 1.56 -17.76 11.25
C MET A 77 1.23 -17.75 9.75
N LEU A 78 2.26 -17.87 8.91
CA LEU A 78 2.12 -17.88 7.46
C LEU A 78 2.17 -19.30 6.93
N LEU A 79 1.25 -19.62 6.03
CA LEU A 79 1.28 -20.87 5.26
C LEU A 79 1.57 -20.53 3.80
N THR A 80 2.57 -21.18 3.21
CA THR A 80 3.00 -20.90 1.84
C THR A 80 3.30 -22.18 1.08
N THR A 81 2.98 -22.21 -0.21
CA THR A 81 3.39 -23.27 -1.14
C THR A 81 4.82 -23.08 -1.64
N VAL A 82 5.42 -21.91 -1.42
CA VAL A 82 6.80 -21.61 -1.78
C VAL A 82 7.75 -22.19 -0.74
N ALA A 83 8.88 -22.77 -1.17
CA ALA A 83 9.80 -23.45 -0.28
C ALA A 83 10.48 -22.51 0.73
N VAL A 84 10.68 -23.02 1.96
CA VAL A 84 11.37 -22.30 3.04
C VAL A 84 12.48 -23.17 3.61
N LYS A 85 13.57 -23.33 2.86
CA LYS A 85 14.70 -24.20 3.22
C LYS A 85 15.70 -23.51 4.13
N HIS A 86 15.84 -22.19 3.99
CA HIS A 86 16.86 -21.40 4.67
C HIS A 86 16.25 -20.16 5.35
N GLU A 87 17.04 -19.49 6.20
CA GLU A 87 16.63 -18.28 6.89
C GLU A 87 16.15 -17.17 5.92
N LYS A 88 16.94 -16.91 4.87
CA LYS A 88 16.62 -15.92 3.83
C LYS A 88 15.28 -16.17 3.15
N ASP A 89 14.91 -17.44 3.01
CA ASP A 89 13.61 -17.81 2.46
C ASP A 89 12.48 -17.32 3.37
N ALA A 90 12.58 -17.54 4.67
CA ALA A 90 11.56 -17.11 5.61
C ALA A 90 11.41 -15.59 5.62
N TYR A 91 12.52 -14.85 5.49
CA TYR A 91 12.50 -13.39 5.42
C TYR A 91 11.80 -12.86 4.20
N GLU A 92 12.07 -13.43 3.03
CA GLU A 92 11.36 -13.06 1.80
C GLU A 92 9.84 -13.28 1.94
N ARG A 93 9.42 -14.37 2.60
CA ARG A 93 8.01 -14.66 2.89
C ARG A 93 7.37 -13.63 3.82
N LEU A 94 8.10 -13.17 4.84
CA LEU A 94 7.65 -12.11 5.73
C LEU A 94 7.55 -10.77 5.01
N GLU A 95 8.53 -10.45 4.15
CA GLU A 95 8.52 -9.24 3.34
C GLU A 95 7.36 -9.21 2.33
N TRP A 96 7.01 -10.34 1.71
CA TRP A 96 5.83 -10.43 0.86
C TRP A 96 4.55 -10.21 1.67
N TYR A 97 4.44 -10.84 2.85
CA TYR A 97 3.27 -10.68 3.69
C TYR A 97 3.13 -9.26 4.26
N ALA A 98 4.24 -8.59 4.57
CA ALA A 98 4.24 -7.20 5.02
C ALA A 98 3.63 -6.25 3.97
N ARG A 99 3.74 -6.57 2.68
CA ARG A 99 3.13 -5.80 1.58
C ARG A 99 1.62 -6.03 1.43
N ARG A 100 1.01 -7.00 2.16
CA ARG A 100 -0.44 -7.30 2.10
C ARG A 100 -1.30 -6.06 2.33
N TRP A 101 -0.85 -5.13 3.18
CA TRP A 101 -1.59 -3.92 3.51
C TRP A 101 -1.91 -3.02 2.30
N GLY A 102 -1.15 -3.12 1.21
CA GLY A 102 -1.40 -2.36 -0.03
C GLY A 102 -2.84 -2.51 -0.54
N ILE A 103 -3.45 -3.69 -0.40
CA ILE A 103 -4.84 -3.92 -0.82
C ILE A 103 -5.84 -3.13 0.04
N GLU A 104 -5.54 -2.89 1.31
CA GLU A 104 -6.40 -2.10 2.20
C GLU A 104 -6.34 -0.61 1.84
N CYS A 105 -5.15 -0.12 1.47
CA CYS A 105 -4.99 1.21 0.88
C CYS A 105 -5.78 1.35 -0.43
N TYR A 106 -5.71 0.35 -1.30
CA TYR A 106 -6.48 0.31 -2.55
C TYR A 106 -8.00 0.35 -2.31
N HIS A 107 -8.52 -0.50 -1.42
CA HIS A 107 -9.94 -0.49 -1.03
C HIS A 107 -10.36 0.84 -0.41
N ARG A 108 -9.49 1.47 0.39
CA ARG A 108 -9.77 2.79 0.98
C ARG A 108 -9.92 3.86 -0.10
N ILE A 109 -9.10 3.83 -1.15
CA ILE A 109 -9.24 4.80 -2.27
C ILE A 109 -10.59 4.59 -2.98
N ILE A 110 -10.97 3.34 -3.24
CA ILE A 110 -12.27 3.03 -3.87
C ILE A 110 -13.45 3.52 -3.01
N LYS A 111 -13.41 3.24 -1.70
CA LYS A 111 -14.52 3.54 -0.78
C LYS A 111 -14.58 5.00 -0.36
N SER A 112 -13.47 5.58 0.09
CA SER A 112 -13.44 6.95 0.65
C SER A 112 -13.10 8.00 -0.41
N GLY A 113 -12.21 7.67 -1.34
CA GLY A 113 -11.83 8.55 -2.46
C GLY A 113 -12.93 8.58 -3.53
N CYS A 114 -13.08 7.49 -4.29
CA CYS A 114 -14.08 7.39 -5.36
C CYS A 114 -15.54 7.32 -4.87
N ARG A 115 -15.74 7.17 -3.56
CA ARG A 115 -17.05 7.15 -2.88
C ARG A 115 -18.03 6.16 -3.49
N VAL A 116 -17.55 4.99 -3.91
CA VAL A 116 -18.36 4.03 -4.66
C VAL A 116 -19.63 3.60 -3.91
N GLU A 117 -19.57 3.53 -2.57
CA GLU A 117 -20.69 3.13 -1.70
C GLU A 117 -21.78 4.21 -1.56
N SER A 118 -21.51 5.45 -2.00
CA SER A 118 -22.47 6.55 -1.99
C SER A 118 -23.27 6.71 -3.29
N ARG A 119 -22.95 5.92 -4.33
CA ARG A 119 -23.56 6.04 -5.65
C ARG A 119 -24.98 5.50 -5.65
N GLN A 120 -25.92 6.30 -6.14
CA GLN A 120 -27.34 5.93 -6.25
C GLN A 120 -27.69 5.53 -7.70
N LEU A 121 -26.97 4.55 -8.25
CA LEU A 121 -27.25 4.04 -9.60
C LEU A 121 -28.38 3.00 -9.56
N GLU A 122 -29.32 3.12 -10.48
CA GLU A 122 -30.58 2.36 -10.49
C GLU A 122 -30.44 0.85 -10.75
N SER A 123 -29.27 0.36 -11.19
CA SER A 123 -29.07 -1.06 -11.47
C SER A 123 -27.69 -1.56 -11.09
N ALA A 124 -27.62 -2.84 -10.72
CA ALA A 124 -26.36 -3.52 -10.42
C ALA A 124 -25.36 -3.42 -11.58
N ARG A 125 -25.83 -3.52 -12.83
CA ARG A 125 -24.97 -3.40 -14.01
C ARG A 125 -24.32 -2.01 -14.12
N ARG A 126 -25.10 -0.94 -13.88
CA ARG A 126 -24.56 0.43 -13.89
C ARG A 126 -23.55 0.63 -12.75
N LEU A 127 -23.82 0.08 -11.56
CA LEU A 127 -22.88 0.11 -10.44
C LEU A 127 -21.57 -0.63 -10.76
N CYS A 128 -21.64 -1.81 -11.38
CA CYS A 128 -20.45 -2.57 -11.80
C CYS A 128 -19.61 -1.80 -12.82
N ASN A 129 -20.23 -1.12 -13.79
CA ASN A 129 -19.50 -0.32 -14.78
C ASN A 129 -18.79 0.88 -14.12
N ALA A 130 -19.49 1.56 -13.21
CA ALA A 130 -18.93 2.64 -12.39
C ALA A 130 -17.73 2.16 -11.55
N LEU A 131 -17.89 1.03 -10.87
CA LEU A 131 -16.84 0.41 -10.06
C LEU A 131 -15.61 0.04 -10.90
N ALA A 132 -15.79 -0.46 -12.13
CA ALA A 132 -14.68 -0.79 -13.00
C ALA A 132 -13.78 0.42 -13.31
N ILE A 133 -14.38 1.60 -13.52
CA ILE A 133 -13.63 2.85 -13.70
C ILE A 133 -12.93 3.26 -12.40
N ASP A 134 -13.64 3.18 -11.27
CA ASP A 134 -13.07 3.51 -9.95
C ASP A 134 -11.88 2.63 -9.60
N MET A 135 -11.90 1.36 -9.99
CA MET A 135 -10.80 0.42 -9.80
C MET A 135 -9.53 0.85 -10.53
N ILE A 136 -9.65 1.42 -11.73
CA ILE A 136 -8.51 1.96 -12.50
C ILE A 136 -7.99 3.25 -11.85
N ILE A 137 -8.89 4.16 -11.46
CA ILE A 137 -8.53 5.40 -10.77
C ILE A 137 -7.80 5.11 -9.45
N ALA A 138 -8.35 4.17 -8.66
CA ALA A 138 -7.75 3.77 -7.39
C ALA A 138 -6.37 3.15 -7.58
N TRP A 139 -6.17 2.37 -8.64
CA TRP A 139 -4.87 1.80 -8.96
C TRP A 139 -3.87 2.90 -9.35
N ARG A 140 -4.26 3.86 -10.20
CA ARG A 140 -3.40 4.98 -10.61
C ARG A 140 -2.94 5.82 -9.42
N ILE A 141 -3.82 6.06 -8.45
CA ILE A 141 -3.48 6.84 -7.24
C ILE A 141 -2.62 6.04 -6.30
N HIS A 142 -2.91 4.75 -6.11
CA HIS A 142 -2.07 3.87 -5.32
C HIS A 142 -0.66 3.77 -5.93
N TYR A 143 -0.56 3.60 -7.25
CA TYR A 143 0.68 3.59 -7.99
C TYR A 143 1.47 4.89 -7.81
N LEU A 144 0.85 6.06 -7.97
CA LEU A 144 1.50 7.35 -7.74
C LEU A 144 2.03 7.49 -6.31
N THR A 145 1.25 7.03 -5.32
CA THR A 145 1.64 7.08 -3.90
C THR A 145 2.90 6.25 -3.65
N THR A 146 2.97 5.04 -4.23
CA THR A 146 4.12 4.14 -4.11
C THR A 146 5.33 4.67 -4.90
N LEU A 147 5.12 5.07 -6.16
CA LEU A 147 6.17 5.54 -7.05
C LEU A 147 6.87 6.80 -6.49
N GLY A 148 6.10 7.73 -5.92
CA GLY A 148 6.66 8.92 -5.28
C GLY A 148 7.51 8.64 -4.04
N GLN A 149 7.34 7.47 -3.41
CA GLN A 149 8.16 7.05 -2.25
C GLN A 149 9.36 6.20 -2.68
N GLU A 150 9.18 5.29 -3.63
CA GLU A 150 10.22 4.33 -4.06
C GLU A 150 11.21 4.94 -5.05
N THR A 151 10.76 5.86 -5.91
CA THR A 151 11.59 6.53 -6.93
C THR A 151 11.35 8.03 -6.92
N PRO A 152 11.71 8.75 -5.83
CA PRO A 152 11.34 10.15 -5.66
C PRO A 152 12.02 11.11 -6.65
N ASP A 153 13.23 10.77 -7.10
CA ASP A 153 14.12 11.69 -7.82
C ASP A 153 13.95 11.66 -9.35
N VAL A 154 13.17 10.73 -9.88
CA VAL A 154 12.88 10.67 -11.32
C VAL A 154 12.02 11.87 -11.75
N PRO A 155 12.09 12.31 -13.02
CA PRO A 155 11.22 13.37 -13.51
C PRO A 155 9.74 13.01 -13.33
N CYS A 156 8.89 13.99 -12.98
CA CYS A 156 7.46 13.74 -12.80
C CYS A 156 6.74 13.28 -14.09
N THR A 157 7.37 13.47 -15.25
CA THR A 157 6.88 13.04 -16.57
C THR A 157 6.76 11.52 -16.74
N VAL A 158 7.32 10.73 -15.81
CA VAL A 158 7.07 9.28 -15.77
C VAL A 158 5.61 8.94 -15.43
N TYR A 159 4.88 9.88 -14.86
CA TYR A 159 3.47 9.71 -14.47
C TYR A 159 2.56 10.78 -15.07
N PHE A 160 2.96 12.05 -14.97
CA PHE A 160 2.16 13.19 -15.40
C PHE A 160 2.43 13.53 -16.86
N SER A 161 1.37 13.83 -17.61
CA SER A 161 1.47 14.43 -18.93
C SER A 161 2.12 15.82 -18.87
N ASP A 162 2.53 16.32 -20.02
CA ASP A 162 3.13 17.66 -20.14
C ASP A 162 2.18 18.77 -19.69
N SER A 163 0.89 18.66 -20.01
CA SER A 163 -0.15 19.58 -19.55
C SER A 163 -0.37 19.44 -18.04
N GLU A 164 -0.48 18.22 -17.51
CA GLU A 164 -0.72 17.97 -16.08
C GLU A 164 0.36 18.59 -15.19
N TRP A 165 1.65 18.34 -15.45
CA TRP A 165 2.70 18.82 -14.56
C TRP A 165 2.93 20.33 -14.69
N LYS A 166 2.78 20.90 -15.89
CA LYS A 166 2.87 22.35 -16.10
C LYS A 166 1.70 23.08 -15.44
N ALA A 167 0.48 22.55 -15.58
CA ALA A 167 -0.70 23.07 -14.92
C ALA A 167 -0.56 22.99 -13.39
N LEU A 168 -0.08 21.85 -12.87
CA LEU A 168 0.15 21.67 -11.44
C LEU A 168 1.16 22.68 -10.88
N THR A 169 2.31 22.83 -11.54
CA THR A 169 3.40 23.69 -11.07
C THR A 169 3.05 25.18 -11.16
N THR A 170 2.44 25.62 -12.26
CA THR A 170 1.99 27.01 -12.43
C THR A 170 0.92 27.38 -11.43
N PHE A 171 -0.11 26.55 -11.27
CA PHE A 171 -1.20 26.77 -10.33
C PHE A 171 -0.72 26.75 -8.87
N ALA A 172 0.06 25.73 -8.48
CA ALA A 172 0.49 25.59 -7.09
C ALA A 172 1.48 26.68 -6.66
N ASN A 173 2.35 27.13 -7.57
CA ASN A 173 3.32 28.19 -7.29
C ASN A 173 2.79 29.60 -7.60
N LYS A 174 1.59 29.71 -8.18
CA LYS A 174 0.96 30.98 -8.59
C LYS A 174 1.83 31.79 -9.56
N VAL A 175 2.39 31.10 -10.55
CA VAL A 175 3.21 31.69 -11.62
C VAL A 175 2.54 31.46 -12.97
N LYS A 176 2.86 32.30 -13.97
CA LYS A 176 2.30 32.19 -15.31
C LYS A 176 2.98 31.10 -16.14
N GLU A 177 4.30 31.06 -16.09
CA GLU A 177 5.11 30.14 -16.87
C GLU A 177 5.54 28.94 -16.02
N PRO A 178 5.49 27.72 -16.57
CA PRO A 178 6.05 26.54 -15.91
C PRO A 178 7.59 26.63 -15.88
N PRO A 179 8.26 25.87 -15.00
CA PRO A 179 9.72 25.77 -15.05
C PRO A 179 10.17 25.11 -16.36
N ASP A 180 11.39 25.44 -16.83
CA ASP A 180 11.97 24.90 -18.07
C ASP A 180 12.15 23.38 -18.04
N LEU A 181 12.38 22.82 -16.85
CA LEU A 181 12.56 21.39 -16.62
C LEU A 181 11.46 20.85 -15.72
N PRO A 182 10.98 19.61 -15.98
CA PRO A 182 10.00 18.98 -15.11
C PRO A 182 10.60 18.77 -13.71
N PRO A 183 9.83 19.03 -12.64
CA PRO A 183 10.27 18.76 -11.28
C PRO A 183 10.45 17.26 -11.04
N SER A 184 11.06 16.92 -9.90
CA SER A 184 11.08 15.53 -9.43
C SER A 184 9.66 15.01 -9.18
N LEU A 185 9.48 13.70 -9.26
CA LEU A 185 8.20 13.06 -8.96
C LEU A 185 7.75 13.36 -7.53
N ASN A 186 8.68 13.35 -6.57
CA ASN A 186 8.38 13.69 -5.18
C ASN A 186 7.89 15.14 -5.02
N ASP A 187 8.51 16.11 -5.70
CA ASP A 187 8.06 17.49 -5.67
C ASP A 187 6.67 17.64 -6.28
N ALA A 188 6.41 17.01 -7.44
CA ALA A 188 5.07 16.98 -8.04
C ALA A 188 4.03 16.35 -7.11
N VAL A 189 4.35 15.20 -6.48
CA VAL A 189 3.47 14.55 -5.50
C VAL A 189 3.20 15.43 -4.28
N ARG A 190 4.19 16.23 -3.82
CA ARG A 190 4.01 17.19 -2.73
C ARG A 190 3.12 18.36 -3.12
N LEU A 191 3.29 18.91 -4.33
CA LEU A 191 2.41 19.96 -4.86
C LEU A 191 0.98 19.44 -5.01
N LEU A 192 0.82 18.26 -5.59
CA LEU A 192 -0.47 17.58 -5.71
C LEU A 192 -1.09 17.31 -4.34
N GLY A 193 -0.28 16.88 -3.37
CA GLY A 193 -0.68 16.70 -1.99
C GLY A 193 -1.22 18.00 -1.38
N LYS A 194 -0.51 19.12 -1.53
CA LYS A 194 -0.98 20.44 -1.07
C LYS A 194 -2.29 20.84 -1.74
N LEU A 195 -2.43 20.58 -3.04
CA LEU A 195 -3.68 20.78 -3.76
C LEU A 195 -4.83 19.93 -3.16
N GLY A 196 -4.53 18.71 -2.72
CA GLY A 196 -5.46 17.82 -2.03
C GLY A 196 -5.72 18.13 -0.55
N GLY A 197 -5.03 19.12 0.03
CA GLY A 197 -5.17 19.53 1.43
C GLY A 197 -4.06 19.06 2.38
N HIS A 198 -2.95 18.51 1.88
CA HIS A 198 -1.75 18.26 2.70
C HIS A 198 -1.17 19.59 3.17
N LEU A 199 -0.89 19.71 4.46
CA LEU A 199 -0.32 20.95 5.02
C LEU A 199 1.17 21.11 4.66
N GLY A 200 1.87 19.99 4.44
CA GLY A 200 3.26 19.99 4.01
C GLY A 200 4.23 20.56 5.05
N ARG A 201 3.91 20.42 6.34
CA ARG A 201 4.78 20.86 7.44
C ARG A 201 5.94 19.89 7.61
N ARG A 202 7.02 20.36 8.26
CA ARG A 202 8.15 19.50 8.62
C ARG A 202 7.65 18.38 9.54
N GLY A 203 7.80 17.13 9.09
CA GLY A 203 7.39 15.94 9.84
C GLY A 203 6.05 15.33 9.43
N ASP A 204 5.25 15.98 8.58
CA ASP A 204 3.93 15.46 8.14
C ASP A 204 4.05 14.17 7.28
N GLY A 205 5.26 13.82 6.85
CA GLY A 205 5.50 12.67 5.97
C GLY A 205 5.00 12.88 4.54
N HIS A 206 4.86 11.78 3.81
CA HIS A 206 4.37 11.76 2.44
C HIS A 206 2.85 11.96 2.40
N PRO A 207 2.29 12.67 1.40
CA PRO A 207 0.84 12.74 1.22
C PRO A 207 0.22 11.34 1.10
N GLY A 208 -0.85 11.10 1.86
CA GLY A 208 -1.61 9.86 1.79
C GLY A 208 -2.47 9.74 0.53
N SER A 209 -2.90 8.53 0.21
CA SER A 209 -3.67 8.25 -1.02
C SER A 209 -4.98 9.03 -1.14
N GLU A 210 -5.67 9.30 -0.03
CA GLU A 210 -6.90 10.10 -0.05
C GLU A 210 -6.65 11.57 -0.43
N VAL A 211 -5.56 12.14 0.10
CA VAL A 211 -5.15 13.51 -0.23
C VAL A 211 -4.73 13.58 -1.70
N LEU A 212 -3.98 12.60 -2.18
CA LEU A 212 -3.58 12.53 -3.58
C LEU A 212 -4.78 12.34 -4.52
N TRP A 213 -5.80 11.57 -4.11
CA TRP A 213 -7.07 11.48 -4.85
C TRP A 213 -7.72 12.86 -5.01
N ARG A 214 -7.87 13.63 -3.91
CA ARG A 214 -8.44 14.98 -3.95
C ARG A 214 -7.60 15.91 -4.83
N GLY A 215 -6.27 15.78 -4.75
CA GLY A 215 -5.33 16.52 -5.58
C GLY A 215 -5.54 16.22 -7.07
N MET A 216 -5.60 14.94 -7.46
CA MET A 216 -5.83 14.54 -8.86
C MET A 216 -7.18 15.05 -9.39
N SER A 217 -8.24 14.96 -8.60
CA SER A 217 -9.55 15.48 -9.00
C SER A 217 -9.52 16.98 -9.25
N ARG A 218 -8.81 17.75 -8.41
CA ARG A 218 -8.64 19.20 -8.62
C ARG A 218 -7.72 19.51 -9.79
N LEU A 219 -6.67 18.71 -10.00
CA LEU A 219 -5.73 18.91 -11.10
C LEU A 219 -6.42 18.74 -12.45
N ALA A 220 -7.34 17.79 -12.59
CA ALA A 220 -8.10 17.59 -13.83
C ALA A 220 -8.80 18.88 -14.31
N ASP A 221 -9.47 19.60 -13.41
CA ASP A 221 -10.12 20.87 -13.77
C ASP A 221 -9.10 21.99 -14.10
N ILE A 222 -7.97 22.00 -13.38
CA ILE A 222 -6.89 22.99 -13.57
C ILE A 222 -6.17 22.75 -14.90
N GLU A 223 -5.93 21.50 -15.28
CA GLU A 223 -5.32 21.11 -16.55
C GLU A 223 -6.16 21.60 -17.73
N VAL A 224 -7.48 21.37 -17.71
CA VAL A 224 -8.39 21.87 -18.74
C VAL A 224 -8.28 23.39 -18.88
N ALA A 225 -8.26 24.12 -17.77
CA ALA A 225 -8.08 25.57 -17.81
C ALA A 225 -6.70 25.97 -18.37
N TYR A 226 -5.63 25.28 -17.95
CA TYR A 226 -4.28 25.53 -18.45
C TYR A 226 -4.23 25.37 -19.97
N GLU A 227 -4.73 24.26 -20.52
CA GLU A 227 -4.76 24.01 -21.95
C GLU A 227 -5.50 25.10 -22.73
N LEU A 228 -6.65 25.57 -22.23
CA LEU A 228 -7.44 26.62 -22.87
C LEU A 228 -6.72 27.98 -22.99
N TYR A 229 -5.78 28.27 -22.09
CA TYR A 229 -5.08 29.57 -22.04
C TYR A 229 -3.62 29.50 -22.47
N THR A 230 -3.09 28.32 -22.76
CA THR A 230 -1.73 28.11 -23.30
C THR A 230 -1.69 27.62 -24.73
N THR A 231 -2.85 27.36 -25.34
CA THR A 231 -3.00 27.09 -26.78
C THR A 231 -3.22 28.40 -27.53
#